data_AF-A0A645JA36-F1
#
_entry.id   AF-A0A645JA36-F1
#
_cell.length_a   1.000
_cell.length_b   1.000
_cell.length_c   1.000
_cell.angle_alpha   90.00
_cell.angle_beta   90.00
_cell.angle_gamma   90.00
#
_symmetry.space_group_name_H-M   'P 1'
#
loop_
_entity.id
_entity.type
_entity.pdbx_description
1 polymer ?
#
loop_
_entity_poly.entity_id
_entity_poly.type
_entity_poly.pdbx_seq_one_letter_code
_entity_poly.pdbx_strand_id
1 'polypeptide(L)'
;MKAFEDAGIQDKVMIAANTATAPAMATALAAGEADAAIVWKENVNTEGVEIIATADMEKYVKTVPAASLKYSDDATALTAFLAFLNAQAAKDIWIKYGYELVG
;
A
#
# COMPACT_ATOMS: atom_id res chain seq x y z
N MET A 1 6.35 -12.88 9.63
CA MET A 1 5.58 -11.70 9.15
C MET A 1 4.98 -11.05 10.38
N LYS A 2 5.24 -9.76 10.62
CA LYS A 2 4.94 -9.13 11.91
C LYS A 2 3.47 -9.21 12.32
N ALA A 3 2.53 -9.12 11.37
CA ALA A 3 1.10 -9.29 11.66
C ALA A 3 0.76 -10.69 12.19
N PHE A 4 1.34 -11.76 11.63
CA PHE A 4 1.12 -13.14 12.09
C PHE A 4 1.79 -13.43 13.43
N GLU A 5 2.97 -12.86 13.66
CA GLU A 5 3.69 -12.93 14.94
C GLU A 5 2.86 -12.27 16.05
N ASP A 6 2.41 -11.04 15.83
CA ASP A 6 1.63 -10.29 16.83
C ASP A 6 0.25 -10.90 17.08
N ALA A 7 -0.32 -11.61 16.11
CA ALA A 7 -1.56 -12.37 16.26
C ALA A 7 -1.36 -13.78 16.85
N GLY A 8 -0.11 -14.25 17.02
CA GLY A 8 0.19 -15.59 17.55
C GLY A 8 -0.25 -16.75 16.64
N ILE A 9 -0.34 -16.51 15.33
CA ILE A 9 -0.80 -17.50 14.33
C ILE A 9 0.30 -17.95 13.38
N GLN A 10 1.54 -17.54 13.59
CA GLN A 10 2.64 -17.82 12.67
C GLN A 10 2.79 -19.30 12.34
N ASP A 11 2.64 -20.19 13.32
CA ASP A 11 2.73 -21.65 13.12
C ASP A 11 1.41 -22.29 12.66
N LYS A 12 0.35 -21.49 12.51
CA LYS A 12 -0.99 -21.93 12.11
C LYS A 12 -1.34 -21.54 10.68
N VAL A 13 -0.49 -20.75 10.01
CA VAL A 13 -0.70 -20.29 8.64
C VAL A 13 0.33 -20.91 7.71
N MET A 14 -0.11 -21.33 6.53
CA MET A 14 0.78 -21.72 5.45
C MET A 14 1.06 -20.51 4.57
N ILE A 15 2.32 -20.08 4.49
CA ILE A 15 2.71 -18.98 3.60
C ILE A 15 2.86 -19.57 2.19
N ALA A 16 1.83 -19.40 1.36
CA ALA A 16 1.83 -19.85 -0.03
C ALA A 16 2.84 -19.05 -0.89
N ALA A 17 2.97 -17.75 -0.63
CA ALA A 17 3.88 -16.88 -1.35
C ALA A 17 4.26 -15.63 -0.54
N ASN A 18 5.47 -15.14 -0.79
CA ASN A 18 6.03 -13.89 -0.30
C ASN A 18 6.56 -13.07 -1.48
N THR A 19 5.71 -12.87 -2.50
CA THR A 19 6.08 -12.11 -3.71
C THR A 19 6.18 -10.61 -3.42
N ALA A 20 7.13 -9.94 -4.09
CA ALA A 20 7.43 -8.52 -3.84
C ALA A 20 6.38 -7.52 -4.39
N THR A 21 5.47 -7.95 -5.27
CA THR A 21 4.59 -7.04 -6.01
C THR A 21 3.12 -7.32 -5.71
N ALA A 22 2.40 -6.32 -5.19
CA ALA A 22 1.00 -6.43 -4.79
C ALA A 22 0.02 -6.92 -5.89
N PRO A 23 0.18 -6.58 -7.19
CA PRO A 23 -0.68 -7.13 -8.24
C PRO A 23 -0.59 -8.65 -8.40
N ALA A 24 0.58 -9.23 -8.12
CA ALA A 24 0.77 -10.68 -8.20
C ALA A 24 -0.03 -11.41 -7.10
N MET A 25 -0.15 -10.81 -5.91
CA MET A 25 -0.94 -11.36 -4.81
C MET A 25 -2.45 -11.35 -5.12
N ALA A 26 -2.96 -10.28 -5.74
CA ALA A 26 -4.37 -10.21 -6.14
C ALA A 26 -4.72 -11.26 -7.21
N THR A 27 -3.79 -11.52 -8.14
CA THR A 27 -3.95 -12.57 -9.16
C THR A 27 -3.99 -13.97 -8.54
N ALA A 28 -3.11 -14.26 -7.58
CA ALA A 28 -3.08 -15.54 -6.88
C ALA A 28 -4.38 -15.80 -6.09
N LEU A 29 -4.94 -14.76 -5.46
CA LEU A 29 -6.25 -14.85 -4.80
C LEU A 29 -7.37 -15.15 -5.81
N ALA A 30 -7.41 -14.42 -6.93
CA ALA A 30 -8.42 -14.63 -7.97
C ALA A 30 -8.33 -16.02 -8.61
N ALA A 31 -7.12 -16.59 -8.68
CA ALA A 31 -6.88 -17.94 -9.18
C ALA A 31 -7.17 -19.05 -8.14
N GLY A 32 -7.48 -18.71 -6.89
CA GLY A 32 -7.71 -19.66 -5.80
C GLY A 32 -6.43 -20.35 -5.29
N GLU A 33 -5.26 -19.76 -5.55
CA GLU A 33 -3.96 -20.29 -5.11
C GLU A 33 -3.67 -19.99 -3.63
N ALA A 34 -4.43 -19.06 -3.03
CA ALA A 34 -4.39 -18.73 -1.61
C ALA A 34 -5.78 -18.36 -1.10
N ASP A 35 -6.05 -18.67 0.17
CA ASP A 35 -7.34 -18.33 0.82
C ASP A 35 -7.41 -16.86 1.26
N ALA A 36 -6.25 -16.25 1.55
CA ALA A 36 -6.15 -14.86 2.00
C ALA A 36 -4.77 -14.26 1.69
N ALA A 37 -4.72 -12.94 1.49
CA ALA A 37 -3.47 -12.19 1.37
C ALA A 37 -3.54 -10.88 2.16
N ILE A 38 -2.39 -10.43 2.64
CA ILE A 38 -2.24 -9.11 3.25
C ILE A 38 -1.58 -8.19 2.23
N VAL A 39 -2.36 -7.26 1.70
CA VAL A 39 -1.95 -6.27 0.70
C VAL A 39 -2.44 -4.89 1.10
N TRP A 40 -1.84 -3.84 0.55
CA TRP A 40 -2.34 -2.48 0.77
C TRP A 40 -3.60 -2.26 -0.07
N LYS A 41 -4.59 -1.58 0.50
CA LYS A 41 -5.94 -1.44 -0.09
C LYS A 41 -5.93 -0.84 -1.50
N GLU A 42 -5.03 0.10 -1.77
CA GLU A 42 -4.85 0.75 -3.07
C GLU A 42 -4.43 -0.22 -4.18
N ASN A 43 -3.90 -1.40 -3.83
CA ASN A 43 -3.50 -2.42 -4.79
C ASN A 43 -4.61 -3.44 -5.09
N VAL A 44 -5.74 -3.38 -4.40
CA VAL A 44 -6.88 -4.27 -4.63
C VAL A 44 -7.73 -3.68 -5.75
N ASN A 45 -7.40 -4.05 -6.98
CA ASN A 45 -8.08 -3.57 -8.20
C ASN A 45 -8.64 -4.72 -9.07
N THR A 46 -8.64 -5.95 -8.56
CA THR A 46 -9.03 -7.15 -9.29
C THR A 46 -10.42 -7.60 -8.87
N GLU A 47 -11.27 -7.96 -9.84
CA GLU A 47 -12.60 -8.54 -9.57
C GLU A 47 -12.48 -9.87 -8.81
N GLY A 48 -13.42 -10.14 -7.90
CA GLY A 48 -13.46 -11.38 -7.13
C GLY A 48 -12.66 -11.37 -5.82
N VAL A 49 -12.03 -10.24 -5.45
CA VAL A 49 -11.35 -10.06 -4.16
C VAL A 49 -12.15 -9.10 -3.27
N GLU A 50 -12.36 -9.48 -2.00
CA GLU A 50 -13.04 -8.67 -0.99
C GLU A 50 -12.04 -8.18 0.06
N ILE A 51 -12.13 -6.88 0.41
CA ILE A 51 -11.32 -6.32 1.50
C ILE A 51 -12.06 -6.52 2.83
N ILE A 52 -11.46 -7.28 3.74
CA ILE A 52 -11.95 -7.41 5.11
C ILE A 52 -11.31 -6.33 5.98
N ALA A 53 -12.09 -5.33 6.37
CA ALA A 53 -11.64 -4.30 7.29
C ALA A 53 -11.58 -4.84 8.73
N THR A 54 -10.45 -4.62 9.42
CA THR A 54 -10.30 -4.93 10.85
C THR A 54 -9.39 -3.91 11.53
N ALA A 55 -9.75 -3.50 12.75
CA ALA A 55 -8.96 -2.57 13.56
C ALA A 55 -7.55 -3.11 13.88
N ASP A 56 -7.38 -4.43 13.91
CA ASP A 56 -6.08 -5.07 14.17
C ASP A 56 -5.02 -4.76 13.12
N MET A 57 -5.45 -4.33 11.92
CA MET A 57 -4.55 -3.98 10.81
C MET A 57 -4.15 -2.50 10.79
N GLU A 58 -4.83 -1.63 11.56
CA GLU A 58 -4.54 -0.19 11.60
C GLU A 58 -3.11 0.11 12.04
N LYS A 59 -2.58 -0.68 12.99
CA LYS A 59 -1.19 -0.56 13.46
C LYS A 59 -0.11 -0.86 12.41
N TYR A 60 -0.49 -1.42 11.26
CA TYR A 60 0.43 -1.74 10.16
C TYR A 60 0.29 -0.78 8.97
N VAL A 61 -0.63 0.19 9.03
CA VAL A 61 -0.75 1.25 8.04
C VAL A 61 0.55 2.06 8.01
N LYS A 62 1.07 2.32 6.81
CA LYS A 62 2.30 3.08 6.62
C LYS A 62 1.99 4.41 5.94
N THR A 63 2.67 5.45 6.39
CA THR A 63 2.69 6.74 5.70
C THR A 63 3.74 6.70 4.59
N VAL A 64 3.36 7.14 3.39
CA VAL A 64 4.30 7.34 2.28
C VAL A 64 4.80 8.78 2.34
N PRO A 65 6.06 9.05 2.72
CA PRO A 65 6.58 10.41 2.76
C PRO A 65 6.96 10.90 1.36
N ALA A 66 6.63 12.15 1.06
CA ALA A 66 7.23 12.88 -0.05
C ALA A 66 8.46 13.63 0.47
N ALA A 67 9.64 13.30 -0.04
CA ALA A 67 10.91 13.93 0.34
C ALA A 67 11.70 14.37 -0.89
N SER A 68 12.51 15.40 -0.74
CA SER A 68 13.47 15.83 -1.75
C SER A 68 14.89 15.37 -1.40
N LEU A 69 15.69 15.10 -2.42
CA LEU A 69 17.12 14.87 -2.25
C LEU A 69 17.86 16.20 -2.13
N LYS A 70 18.89 16.24 -1.29
CA LYS A 70 19.72 17.44 -1.09
C LYS A 70 20.48 17.87 -2.36
N TYR A 71 20.73 16.94 -3.27
CA TYR A 71 21.43 17.17 -4.53
C TYR A 71 20.42 17.13 -5.66
N SER A 72 19.94 18.31 -6.06
CA SER A 72 19.14 18.50 -7.27
C SER A 72 19.88 19.49 -8.16
N ASP A 73 20.22 19.05 -9.38
CA ASP A 73 20.86 19.92 -10.38
C ASP A 73 19.90 20.99 -10.90
N ASP A 74 18.59 20.76 -10.76
CA ASP A 74 17.53 21.73 -11.08
C ASP A 74 16.69 22.04 -9.84
N ALA A 75 17.05 23.12 -9.14
CA ALA A 75 16.34 23.58 -7.95
C ALA A 75 14.93 24.13 -8.26
N THR A 76 14.73 24.65 -9.47
CA THR A 76 13.46 25.24 -9.90
C THR A 76 12.44 24.15 -10.17
N ALA A 77 12.81 23.12 -10.94
CA ALA A 77 11.96 21.96 -11.18
C ALA A 77 11.62 21.22 -9.89
N LEU A 78 12.61 21.05 -8.99
CA LEU A 78 12.38 20.45 -7.67
C LEU A 78 11.32 21.23 -6.88
N THR A 79 11.47 22.55 -6.80
CA THR A 79 10.52 23.41 -6.07
C THR A 79 9.13 23.34 -6.68
N ALA A 80 9.02 23.39 -8.00
CA ALA A 80 7.75 23.29 -8.71
C ALA A 80 7.06 21.95 -8.47
N PHE A 81 7.83 20.85 -8.45
CA PHE A 81 7.29 19.52 -8.19
C PHE A 81 6.84 19.35 -6.73
N LEU A 82 7.60 19.84 -5.75
CA LEU A 82 7.18 19.83 -4.35
C LEU A 82 5.92 20.67 -4.12
N ALA A 83 5.80 21.81 -4.80
CA ALA A 83 4.59 22.62 -4.77
C ALA A 83 3.39 21.87 -5.38
N PHE A 84 3.60 21.16 -6.49
CA PHE A 84 2.57 20.32 -7.11
C PHE A 84 2.13 19.17 -6.20
N LEU A 85 3.07 18.44 -5.57
CA LEU A 85 2.74 17.34 -4.65
C LEU A 85 1.88 17.80 -3.46
N ASN A 86 1.99 19.05 -3.04
CA ASN A 86 1.15 19.66 -2.01
C ASN A 86 -0.16 20.29 -2.53
N ALA A 87 -0.31 20.44 -3.85
CA ALA A 87 -1.49 21.03 -4.47
C ALA A 87 -2.70 20.09 -4.41
N GLN A 88 -3.90 20.66 -4.52
CA GLN A 88 -5.14 19.89 -4.49
C GLN A 88 -5.20 18.84 -5.62
N ALA A 89 -4.67 19.18 -6.80
CA ALA A 89 -4.64 18.25 -7.92
C ALA A 89 -3.88 16.94 -7.60
N ALA A 90 -2.74 17.01 -6.91
CA ALA A 90 -2.02 15.82 -6.49
C ALA A 90 -2.80 15.05 -5.42
N LYS A 91 -3.37 15.76 -4.44
CA LYS A 91 -4.21 15.17 -3.38
C LYS A 91 -5.41 14.40 -3.95
N ASP A 92 -6.06 14.94 -4.96
CA ASP A 92 -7.20 14.30 -5.63
C ASP A 92 -6.76 13.01 -6.36
N ILE A 93 -5.56 12.99 -6.95
CA ILE A 93 -4.98 11.78 -7.55
C ILE A 93 -4.77 10.72 -6.47
N TRP A 94 -4.15 11.07 -5.34
CA TRP A 94 -3.94 10.14 -4.22
C TRP A 94 -5.27 9.53 -3.74
N ILE A 95 -6.29 10.36 -3.50
CA ILE A 95 -7.62 9.91 -3.08
C ILE A 95 -8.25 8.99 -4.12
N LYS A 96 -8.17 9.34 -5.41
CA LYS A 96 -8.72 8.54 -6.52
C LYS A 96 -8.13 7.13 -6.54
N TYR A 97 -6.86 6.97 -6.18
CA TYR A 97 -6.19 5.67 -6.10
C TYR A 97 -6.28 5.01 -4.71
N GLY A 98 -7.14 5.50 -3.83
CA GLY A 98 -7.46 4.85 -2.55
C GLY A 98 -6.55 5.23 -1.39
N TYR A 99 -5.64 6.20 -1.56
CA TYR A 99 -4.80 6.70 -0.48
C TYR A 99 -5.57 7.67 0.43
N GLU A 100 -5.16 7.72 1.69
CA GLU A 100 -5.64 8.70 2.67
C GLU A 100 -4.58 9.78 2.88
N LEU A 101 -5.03 11.03 2.97
CA LEU A 101 -4.16 12.17 3.23
C LEU A 101 -3.85 12.22 4.73
N VAL A 102 -2.56 12.28 5.05
CA VAL A 102 -2.08 12.45 6.42
C VAL A 102 -1.63 13.90 6.58
N GLY A 103 -2.18 14.60 7.58
CA GLY A 103 -1.92 16.01 7.86
C GLY A 103 -0.66 16.26 8.68
#